data_AF-A0A2R6LVS9-F1
#
_entry.id   AF-A0A2R6LVS9-F1
#
_cell.length_a   1.000
_cell.length_b   1.000
_cell.length_c   1.000
_cell.angle_alpha   90.00
_cell.angle_beta   90.00
_cell.angle_gamma   90.00
#
_symmetry.space_group_name_H-M   'P 1'
#
loop_
_entity.id
_entity.type
_entity.pdbx_description
1 polymer ?
#
loop_
_entity_poly.entity_id
_entity_poly.type
_entity_poly.pdbx_seq_one_letter_code
_entity_poly.pdbx_strand_id
1 'polypeptide(L)' 'MANSVFDRETLLDISVNLIPLGMILFFVVLLVTGSTYEPNLFIETIALGLHVVPFVSLAILTYIAAHYL' A
#
# COMPACT_ATOMS: atom_id res chain seq x y z
N MET A 1 9.37 -3.97 -33.46
CA MET A 1 9.95 -2.77 -32.84
C MET A 1 10.92 -3.25 -31.78
N ALA A 2 12.22 -3.03 -31.96
CA ALA A 2 13.23 -3.44 -31.01
C ALA A 2 13.45 -2.33 -29.97
N ASN A 3 12.97 -2.54 -28.74
CA ASN A 3 13.62 -2.01 -27.55
C ASN A 3 13.27 -2.90 -26.35
N SER A 4 14.10 -3.90 -26.10
CA SER A 4 13.97 -4.90 -25.05
C SER A 4 14.78 -4.51 -23.81
N VAL A 5 14.15 -4.02 -22.71
CA VAL A 5 14.74 -4.02 -21.34
C VAL A 5 13.66 -3.83 -20.23
N PHE A 6 12.66 -4.71 -20.07
CA PHE A 6 11.51 -4.54 -19.13
C PHE A 6 10.49 -3.49 -19.57
N ASP A 7 9.21 -3.85 -19.43
CA ASP A 7 8.09 -3.06 -19.89
C ASP A 7 8.02 -1.75 -19.08
N ARG A 8 8.40 -0.62 -19.70
CA ARG A 8 8.52 0.67 -19.00
C ARG A 8 7.19 1.11 -18.40
N GLU A 9 6.08 0.75 -19.02
CA GLU A 9 4.74 1.00 -18.50
C GLU A 9 4.51 0.23 -17.21
N THR A 10 4.86 -1.06 -17.16
CA THR A 10 4.73 -1.87 -15.95
C THR A 10 5.66 -1.38 -14.82
N LEU A 11 6.88 -0.98 -15.14
CA LEU A 11 7.79 -0.35 -14.15
C LEU A 11 7.22 0.97 -13.61
N LEU A 12 6.56 1.75 -14.47
CA LEU A 12 5.88 2.97 -14.08
C LEU A 12 4.70 2.68 -13.16
N ASP A 13 3.87 1.69 -13.48
CA ASP A 13 2.70 1.29 -12.67
C ASP A 13 3.12 0.83 -11.27
N ILE A 14 4.15 -0.01 -11.17
CA ILE A 14 4.70 -0.45 -9.88
C ILE A 14 5.22 0.75 -9.07
N SER A 15 5.94 1.66 -9.72
CA SER A 15 6.52 2.84 -9.06
C SER A 15 5.42 3.78 -8.55
N VAL A 16 4.37 4.02 -9.34
CA VAL A 16 3.23 4.85 -8.97
C VAL A 16 2.44 4.23 -7.83
N ASN A 17 2.27 2.90 -7.81
CA ASN A 17 1.59 2.19 -6.71
C ASN A 17 2.41 2.12 -5.41
N LEU A 18 3.73 2.21 -5.49
CA LEU A 18 4.61 2.21 -4.32
C LEU A 18 4.41 3.46 -3.44
N ILE A 19 4.08 4.61 -4.06
CA ILE A 19 3.81 5.87 -3.34
C ILE A 19 2.61 5.73 -2.38
N PRO A 20 1.40 5.33 -2.83
CA PRO A 20 0.28 5.08 -1.93
C PRO A 20 0.54 3.95 -0.93
N LEU A 21 1.26 2.89 -1.30
CA LEU A 21 1.66 1.85 -0.33
C LEU A 21 2.51 2.43 0.81
N GLY A 22 3.52 3.24 0.48
CA GLY A 22 4.37 3.90 1.46
C GLY A 22 3.59 4.89 2.34
N MET A 23 2.69 5.68 1.76
CA MET A 23 1.84 6.61 2.51
C MET A 23 0.91 5.88 3.49
N ILE A 24 0.24 4.80 3.06
CA ILE A 24 -0.65 4.04 3.94
C ILE A 24 0.15 3.37 5.06
N LEU A 25 1.32 2.79 4.76
CA LEU A 25 2.20 2.20 5.78
C LEU A 25 2.59 3.24 6.84
N PHE A 26 2.96 4.45 6.42
CA PHE A 26 3.29 5.54 7.33
C PHE A 26 2.11 5.89 8.25
N PHE A 27 0.89 6.02 7.72
CA PHE A 27 -0.29 6.29 8.54
C PHE A 27 -0.66 5.14 9.46
N VAL A 28 -0.49 3.88 9.04
CA VAL A 28 -0.69 2.72 9.92
C VAL A 28 0.26 2.77 11.11
N VAL A 29 1.54 3.07 10.88
CA VAL A 29 2.52 3.24 11.97
C VAL A 29 2.10 4.37 12.90
N LEU A 30 1.75 5.53 12.36
CA LEU A 30 1.26 6.65 13.16
C LEU A 30 0.02 6.31 13.98
N LEU A 31 -0.90 5.50 13.43
CA LEU A 31 -2.13 5.12 14.13
C LEU A 31 -1.84 4.21 15.32
N VAL A 32 -0.87 3.31 15.18
CA VAL A 32 -0.44 2.38 16.24
C VAL A 32 0.38 3.08 17.32
N THR A 33 1.22 4.06 16.96
CA THR A 33 2.17 4.68 17.91
C THR A 33 1.77 6.08 18.38
N GLY A 34 0.83 6.74 17.71
CA GLY A 34 0.53 8.17 17.89
C GLY A 34 -0.69 8.48 18.74
N SER A 35 -1.43 7.47 19.21
CA SER A 35 -2.60 7.70 20.08
C SER A 35 -2.18 7.96 21.52
N THR A 36 -2.62 9.09 22.08
CA THR A 36 -2.54 9.44 23.51
C THR A 36 -3.88 9.28 24.24
N TYR A 37 -4.92 8.83 23.53
CA TYR A 37 -6.25 8.63 24.07
C TYR A 37 -6.41 7.22 24.66
N GLU A 38 -7.43 7.04 25.50
CA GLU A 38 -7.77 5.72 26.05
C GLU A 38 -8.05 4.70 24.93
N PRO A 39 -7.45 3.49 25.00
CA PRO A 39 -7.61 2.49 23.95
C PRO A 39 -9.06 2.05 23.78
N ASN A 40 -9.53 2.01 22.54
CA ASN A 40 -10.84 1.47 22.21
C ASN A 40 -10.73 0.49 21.04
N LEU A 41 -10.85 -0.80 21.36
CA LEU A 41 -10.68 -1.89 20.42
C LEU A 41 -11.57 -1.75 19.18
N PHE A 42 -12.82 -1.30 19.34
CA PHE A 42 -13.74 -1.17 18.20
C PHE A 42 -13.28 -0.06 17.25
N ILE A 43 -12.96 1.11 17.80
CA ILE A 43 -12.53 2.27 17.00
C ILE A 43 -11.19 2.00 16.32
N GLU A 44 -10.22 1.48 17.06
CA GLU A 44 -8.88 1.16 16.54
C GLU A 44 -8.94 0.08 15.47
N THR A 45 -9.75 -0.97 15.65
CA THR A 45 -9.91 -2.03 14.66
C THR A 45 -10.52 -1.48 13.37
N ILE A 46 -11.53 -0.62 13.46
CA ILE A 46 -12.12 0.00 12.27
C ILE A 46 -11.11 0.93 11.58
N ALA A 47 -10.43 1.79 12.34
CA ALA A 47 -9.45 2.71 11.80
C ALA A 47 -8.29 1.97 11.12
N LEU A 48 -7.75 0.93 11.74
CA LEU A 48 -6.73 0.06 11.15
C LEU A 48 -7.29 -0.70 9.94
N GLY A 49 -8.49 -1.26 10.03
CA GLY A 49 -9.14 -1.97 8.93
C GLY A 49 -9.29 -1.11 7.68
N LEU A 50 -9.69 0.16 7.85
CA LEU A 50 -9.80 1.13 6.74
C LEU A 50 -8.47 1.43 6.04
N HIS A 51 -7.33 1.19 6.68
CA HIS A 51 -6.01 1.39 6.08
C HIS A 51 -5.41 0.06 5.57
N VAL A 52 -5.53 -1.00 6.36
CA VAL A 52 -4.95 -2.32 6.05
C VAL A 52 -5.65 -2.95 4.84
N VAL A 53 -6.97 -2.83 4.72
CA VAL A 53 -7.72 -3.38 3.57
C VAL A 53 -7.24 -2.80 2.23
N PRO A 54 -7.21 -1.47 2.02
CA PRO A 54 -6.68 -0.91 0.78
C PRO A 54 -5.18 -1.16 0.61
N PHE A 55 -4.38 -1.17 1.69
CA PHE A 55 -2.96 -1.51 1.62
C PHE A 55 -2.74 -2.91 1.03
N VAL A 56 -3.42 -3.92 1.57
CA VAL A 56 -3.30 -5.31 1.10
C VAL A 56 -3.83 -5.43 -0.33
N SER A 57 -4.97 -4.81 -0.62
CA SER A 57 -5.58 -4.87 -1.96
C SER A 57 -4.63 -4.28 -3.02
N LEU A 58 -4.05 -3.11 -2.73
CA LEU A 58 -3.11 -2.46 -3.62
C LEU A 58 -1.78 -3.21 -3.72
N ALA A 59 -1.30 -3.79 -2.61
CA ALA A 59 -0.09 -4.61 -2.61
C ALA A 59 -0.27 -5.85 -3.51
N ILE A 60 -1.44 -6.49 -3.45
CA ILE A 60 -1.79 -7.61 -4.34
C ILE A 60 -1.81 -7.14 -5.79
N LEU A 61 -2.50 -6.04 -6.12
CA LEU A 61 -2.53 -5.52 -7.49
C LEU A 61 -1.13 -5.15 -8.00
N THR A 62 -0.28 -4.58 -7.15
CA THR A 62 1.10 -4.22 -7.47
C THR A 62 1.96 -5.46 -7.71
N TYR A 63 1.79 -6.50 -6.89
CA TYR A 63 2.48 -7.78 -7.07
C TYR A 63 2.06 -8.46 -8.37
N ILE A 64 0.76 -8.47 -8.66
CA ILE A 64 0.21 -9.02 -9.90
C ILE A 64 0.79 -8.26 -11.10
N ALA A 65 0.80 -6.92 -11.06
CA ALA A 65 1.41 -6.11 -12.11
C ALA A 65 2.91 -6.44 -12.32
N ALA A 66 3.66 -6.64 -11.23
CA ALA A 66 5.07 -7.03 -11.30
C ALA A 66 5.30 -8.46 -11.81
N HIS A 67 4.38 -9.39 -11.54
CA HIS A 67 4.49 -10.77 -12.01
C HIS A 67 4.30 -10.92 -13.53
N TYR A 68 3.68 -9.94 -14.19
CA TYR A 68 3.52 -9.92 -15.65
C TYR A 68 4.75 -9.36 -16.41
N LEU A 69 5.86 -9.05 -15.71
CA LEU A 69 7.18 -8.71 -16.28
C LEU A 69 7.98 -9.95 -16.71
#